data_AF-A0A5J6PBI5-F1
#
_entry.id   AF-A0A5J6PBI5-F1
#
_cell.length_a   1.000
_cell.length_b   1.000
_cell.length_c   1.000
_cell.angle_alpha   90.00
_cell.angle_beta   90.00
_cell.angle_gamma   90.00
#
_symmetry.space_group_name_H-M   'P 1'
#
loop_
_entity.id
_entity.type
_entity.pdbx_description
1 polymer ?
#
loop_
_entity_poly.entity_id
_entity_poly.type
_entity_poly.pdbx_seq_one_letter_code
_entity_poly.pdbx_strand_id
1 'polypeptide(L)'
;MGMKKKWLAILGLSLGASGALASGGGNAPAEGVNYIAISPPLIVNYGGPGKVRYIKAELSLRAENAADATEVMHHLPLIRDRLVSILSAQTEEVISTAEGKEYLRVYALAEINKALLKVEGHDHHAEDHDADADHGKDHAKDKGKKHADADDKHAGKSAAGEPEHGEVVLPSAADVIPVKGPASDLFFNNFVVQK
;
A
#
# COMPACT_ATOMS: atom_id res chain seq x y z
N MET A 1 -13.03 -46.20 -63.83
CA MET A 1 -12.78 -44.93 -64.52
C MET A 1 -12.64 -43.86 -63.44
N GLY A 2 -11.41 -43.44 -63.13
CA GLY A 2 -11.14 -42.52 -62.01
C GLY A 2 -11.34 -41.05 -62.35
N MET A 3 -11.73 -40.26 -61.35
CA MET A 3 -11.55 -38.80 -61.28
C MET A 3 -11.59 -38.38 -59.80
N LYS A 4 -10.43 -38.18 -59.18
CA LYS A 4 -9.67 -36.92 -58.97
C LYS A 4 -10.15 -36.11 -57.75
N LYS A 5 -9.23 -36.02 -56.78
CA LYS A 5 -9.25 -35.26 -55.52
C LYS A 5 -9.53 -33.76 -55.74
N LYS A 6 -10.27 -33.14 -54.83
CA LYS A 6 -10.03 -31.76 -54.37
C LYS A 6 -10.21 -31.70 -52.86
N TRP A 7 -9.08 -31.54 -52.17
CA TRP A 7 -9.03 -31.03 -50.81
C TRP A 7 -9.42 -29.55 -50.85
N LEU A 8 -10.34 -29.12 -49.99
CA LEU A 8 -10.42 -27.73 -49.56
C LEU A 8 -10.54 -27.72 -48.05
N ALA A 9 -9.41 -27.40 -47.41
CA ALA A 9 -9.38 -26.97 -46.03
C ALA A 9 -10.03 -25.58 -45.96
N ILE A 10 -11.13 -25.46 -45.21
CA ILE A 10 -11.64 -24.15 -44.78
C ILE A 10 -11.11 -23.94 -43.37
N LEU A 11 -10.07 -23.11 -43.30
CA LEU A 11 -9.50 -22.55 -42.09
C LEU A 11 -10.48 -21.50 -41.56
N GLY A 12 -11.40 -21.93 -40.69
CA GLY A 12 -12.27 -21.02 -39.94
C GLY A 12 -11.52 -20.47 -38.73
N LEU A 13 -10.88 -19.32 -38.90
CA LEU A 13 -10.32 -18.50 -37.82
C LEU A 13 -11.46 -18.00 -36.92
N SER A 14 -11.81 -18.79 -35.89
CA SER A 14 -12.68 -18.34 -34.81
C SER A 14 -11.88 -17.48 -33.83
N LEU A 15 -11.61 -16.23 -34.23
CA LEU A 15 -11.21 -15.16 -33.32
C LEU A 15 -12.46 -14.70 -32.56
N GLY A 16 -12.92 -15.53 -31.62
CA GLY A 16 -13.94 -15.14 -30.65
C GLY A 16 -13.26 -14.28 -29.60
N ALA A 17 -13.46 -12.97 -29.71
CA ALA A 17 -13.00 -11.99 -28.74
C ALA A 17 -13.44 -12.39 -27.33
N SER A 18 -12.49 -12.79 -26.50
CA SER A 18 -12.66 -12.76 -25.04
C SER A 18 -12.84 -11.31 -24.64
N GLY A 19 -14.09 -10.85 -24.59
CA GLY A 19 -14.46 -9.67 -23.83
C GLY A 19 -14.13 -9.95 -22.38
N ALA A 20 -12.93 -9.56 -21.95
CA ALA A 20 -12.63 -9.36 -20.55
C ALA A 20 -13.55 -8.23 -20.09
N LEU A 21 -14.71 -8.61 -19.53
CA LEU A 21 -15.53 -7.71 -18.75
C LEU A 21 -14.68 -7.33 -17.54
N ALA A 22 -13.94 -6.23 -17.67
CA ALA A 22 -13.39 -5.53 -16.53
C ALA A 22 -14.59 -5.16 -15.65
N SER A 23 -14.67 -5.78 -14.47
CA SER A 23 -15.64 -5.48 -13.43
C SER A 23 -15.33 -4.11 -12.80
N GLY A 24 -15.30 -3.05 -13.61
CA GLY A 24 -15.32 -1.67 -13.16
C GLY A 24 -16.74 -1.16 -13.31
N GLY A 25 -17.58 -1.33 -12.29
CA GLY A 25 -18.90 -0.71 -12.21
C GLY A 25 -18.74 0.80 -12.16
N GLY A 26 -18.56 1.43 -13.31
CA GLY A 26 -18.43 2.86 -13.47
C GLY A 26 -19.81 3.52 -13.48
N ASN A 27 -20.42 3.63 -12.31
CA ASN A 27 -21.37 4.71 -12.10
C ASN A 27 -20.56 5.93 -11.64
N ALA A 28 -20.82 7.11 -12.21
CA ALA A 28 -20.20 8.33 -11.73
C ALA A 28 -20.49 8.50 -10.22
N PRO A 29 -19.54 8.99 -9.41
CA PRO A 29 -19.76 9.21 -7.99
C PRO A 29 -21.00 10.06 -7.75
N ALA A 30 -21.80 9.69 -6.75
CA ALA A 30 -22.96 10.47 -6.36
C ALA A 30 -22.53 11.79 -5.70
N GLU A 31 -23.35 12.83 -5.79
CA GLU A 31 -23.16 14.04 -4.98
C GLU A 31 -23.27 13.67 -3.49
N GLY A 32 -22.20 13.92 -2.73
CA GLY A 32 -22.11 13.60 -1.30
C GLY A 32 -21.27 12.36 -0.98
N VAL A 33 -21.63 11.64 0.10
CA VAL A 33 -20.82 10.53 0.63
C VAL A 33 -20.86 9.32 -0.31
N ASN A 34 -19.69 8.80 -0.66
CA ASN A 34 -19.53 7.61 -1.50
C ASN A 34 -18.77 6.52 -0.74
N TYR A 35 -19.15 5.26 -0.95
CA TYR A 35 -18.43 4.10 -0.46
C TYR A 35 -17.86 3.31 -1.64
N ILE A 36 -16.54 3.30 -1.74
CA ILE A 36 -15.79 2.71 -2.84
C ILE A 36 -15.25 1.35 -2.39
N ALA A 37 -15.75 0.27 -2.96
CA ALA A 37 -15.27 -1.07 -2.67
C ALA A 37 -13.90 -1.33 -3.29
N ILE A 38 -12.99 -1.92 -2.51
CA ILE A 38 -11.69 -2.37 -3.00
C ILE A 38 -11.88 -3.77 -3.57
N SER A 39 -12.20 -3.83 -4.87
CA SER A 39 -12.49 -5.06 -5.59
C SER A 39 -11.37 -5.43 -6.56
N PRO A 40 -11.01 -6.72 -6.70
CA PRO A 40 -11.52 -7.88 -5.94
C PRO A 40 -10.98 -7.91 -4.50
N PRO A 41 -11.50 -8.79 -3.61
CA PRO A 41 -10.94 -8.98 -2.26
C PRO A 41 -9.42 -9.16 -2.29
N LEU A 42 -8.72 -8.63 -1.29
CA LEU A 42 -7.29 -8.81 -1.14
C LEU A 42 -7.03 -10.20 -0.57
N ILE A 43 -6.16 -10.97 -1.22
CA ILE A 43 -5.62 -12.21 -0.68
C ILE A 43 -4.10 -12.02 -0.60
N VAL A 44 -3.58 -11.97 0.62
CA VAL A 44 -2.18 -11.62 0.87
C VAL A 44 -1.55 -12.62 1.83
N ASN A 45 -0.32 -13.02 1.53
CA ASN A 45 0.47 -13.82 2.47
C ASN A 45 1.03 -12.89 3.56
N TYR A 46 1.04 -13.33 4.80
CA TYR A 46 1.58 -12.54 5.92
C TYR A 46 2.48 -13.38 6.82
N GLY A 47 3.29 -12.70 7.63
CA GLY A 47 4.25 -13.31 8.54
C GLY A 47 5.58 -13.69 7.88
N GLY A 48 6.39 -14.45 8.62
CA GLY A 48 7.75 -14.83 8.24
C GLY A 48 7.91 -16.23 7.64
N PRO A 49 9.16 -16.72 7.49
CA PRO A 49 9.45 -18.05 6.96
C PRO A 49 8.75 -19.15 7.78
N GLY A 50 8.18 -20.13 7.10
CA GLY A 50 7.44 -21.23 7.73
C GLY A 50 6.19 -21.61 6.95
N LYS A 51 5.13 -22.01 7.67
CA LYS A 51 3.83 -22.30 7.06
C LYS A 51 3.26 -21.03 6.42
N VAL A 52 2.83 -21.16 5.16
CA VAL A 52 2.17 -20.07 4.44
C VAL A 52 0.83 -19.79 5.10
N ARG A 53 0.65 -18.55 5.54
CA ARG A 53 -0.61 -18.05 6.09
C ARG A 53 -1.08 -16.89 5.23
N TYR A 54 -2.39 -16.74 5.09
CA TYR A 54 -2.97 -15.72 4.24
C TYR A 54 -4.13 -14.99 4.91
N ILE A 55 -4.28 -13.73 4.56
CA ILE A 55 -5.41 -12.88 4.92
C ILE A 55 -6.30 -12.75 3.68
N LYS A 56 -7.61 -12.98 3.83
CA LYS A 56 -8.62 -12.55 2.88
C LYS A 56 -9.32 -11.31 3.45
N ALA A 57 -9.16 -10.17 2.80
CA ALA A 57 -9.74 -8.89 3.21
C ALA A 57 -10.69 -8.33 2.14
N GLU A 58 -11.93 -8.04 2.53
CA GLU A 58 -12.91 -7.28 1.76
C GLU A 58 -13.01 -5.91 2.41
N LEU A 59 -12.66 -4.86 1.66
CA LEU A 59 -12.46 -3.52 2.19
C LEU A 59 -13.27 -2.50 1.38
N SER A 60 -13.68 -1.42 2.02
CA SER A 60 -14.26 -0.25 1.36
C SER A 60 -13.68 1.05 1.91
N LEU A 61 -13.49 2.05 1.06
CA LEU A 61 -13.15 3.41 1.46
C LEU A 61 -14.39 4.29 1.43
N ARG A 62 -14.50 5.21 2.38
CA ARG A 62 -15.49 6.29 2.32
C ARG A 62 -14.82 7.57 1.81
N ALA A 63 -15.52 8.29 0.95
CA ALA A 63 -15.17 9.64 0.51
C ALA A 63 -16.37 10.56 0.83
N GLU A 64 -16.11 11.81 1.27
CA GLU A 64 -17.19 12.72 1.71
C GLU A 64 -17.94 13.38 0.55
N ASN A 65 -17.33 13.49 -0.63
CA ASN A 65 -17.89 14.15 -1.79
C ASN A 65 -17.49 13.43 -3.10
N ALA A 66 -18.10 13.86 -4.22
CA ALA A 66 -17.89 13.27 -5.54
C ALA A 66 -16.47 13.48 -6.10
N ALA A 67 -15.79 14.57 -5.74
CA ALA A 67 -14.43 14.86 -6.20
C ALA A 67 -13.43 13.90 -5.54
N ASP A 68 -13.48 13.80 -4.21
CA ASP A 68 -12.68 12.85 -3.43
C ASP A 68 -12.94 11.40 -3.88
N ALA A 69 -14.21 11.05 -4.14
CA ALA A 69 -14.58 9.74 -4.64
C ALA A 69 -13.98 9.46 -6.03
N THR A 70 -13.97 10.46 -6.92
CA THR A 70 -13.35 10.35 -8.25
C THR A 70 -11.85 10.09 -8.12
N GLU A 71 -11.18 10.80 -7.23
CA GLU A 71 -9.76 10.62 -6.97
C GLU A 71 -9.44 9.23 -6.40
N VAL A 72 -10.16 8.80 -5.37
CA VAL A 72 -10.01 7.46 -4.77
C VAL A 72 -10.24 6.38 -5.84
N MET A 73 -11.27 6.52 -6.67
CA MET A 73 -11.57 5.58 -7.76
C MET A 73 -10.47 5.56 -8.82
N HIS A 74 -9.93 6.73 -9.19
CA HIS A 74 -8.85 6.86 -10.15
C HIS A 74 -7.57 6.17 -9.68
N HIS A 75 -7.26 6.28 -8.38
CA HIS A 75 -6.03 5.75 -7.77
C HIS A 75 -6.21 4.40 -7.06
N LEU A 76 -7.29 3.65 -7.34
CA LEU A 76 -7.48 2.30 -6.79
C LEU A 76 -6.27 1.36 -6.95
N PRO A 77 -5.52 1.36 -8.08
CA PRO A 77 -4.31 0.54 -8.18
C PRO A 77 -3.25 0.87 -7.13
N LEU A 78 -3.01 2.17 -6.87
CA LEU A 78 -2.06 2.65 -5.85
C LEU A 78 -2.53 2.27 -4.44
N ILE A 79 -3.80 2.50 -4.15
CA ILE A 79 -4.42 2.15 -2.86
C ILE A 79 -4.28 0.65 -2.59
N ARG A 80 -4.54 -0.18 -3.61
CA ARG A 80 -4.43 -1.63 -3.53
C ARG A 80 -3.00 -2.06 -3.22
N ASP A 81 -2.02 -1.53 -3.94
CA ASP A 81 -0.60 -1.81 -3.69
C ASP A 81 -0.20 -1.49 -2.25
N ARG A 82 -0.58 -0.30 -1.76
CA ARG A 82 -0.30 0.12 -0.40
C ARG A 82 -0.90 -0.84 0.64
N LEU A 83 -2.16 -1.24 0.47
CA LEU A 83 -2.81 -2.20 1.34
C LEU A 83 -2.14 -3.57 1.32
N VAL A 84 -1.75 -4.06 0.14
CA VAL A 84 -1.01 -5.33 0.02
C VAL A 84 0.30 -5.26 0.78
N SER A 85 1.07 -4.18 0.63
CA SER A 85 2.33 -3.97 1.35
C SER A 85 2.11 -3.96 2.86
N ILE A 86 1.11 -3.23 3.36
CA ILE A 86 0.82 -3.12 4.80
C ILE A 86 0.42 -4.48 5.37
N LEU A 87 -0.54 -5.16 4.73
CA LEU A 87 -1.08 -6.42 5.23
C LEU A 87 -0.05 -7.56 5.17
N SER A 88 0.83 -7.57 4.17
CA SER A 88 1.86 -8.61 4.04
C SER A 88 2.94 -8.50 5.12
N ALA A 89 3.16 -7.30 5.67
CA ALA A 89 4.15 -7.05 6.72
C ALA A 89 3.65 -7.42 8.14
N GLN A 90 2.40 -7.85 8.28
CA GLN A 90 1.80 -8.09 9.59
C GLN A 90 2.25 -9.39 10.25
N THR A 91 2.21 -9.38 11.57
CA THR A 91 2.44 -10.56 12.42
C THR A 91 1.11 -11.14 12.90
N GLU A 92 1.15 -12.38 13.43
CA GLU A 92 -0.03 -13.08 13.92
C GLU A 92 -0.71 -12.34 15.08
N GLU A 93 0.11 -11.74 15.95
CA GLU A 93 -0.31 -11.08 17.17
C GLU A 93 -1.16 -9.85 16.86
N VAL A 94 -0.80 -9.12 15.79
CA VAL A 94 -1.56 -7.93 15.34
C VAL A 94 -2.86 -8.33 14.66
N ILE A 95 -2.81 -9.24 13.69
CA ILE A 95 -3.98 -9.58 12.84
C ILE A 95 -5.02 -10.47 13.53
N SER A 96 -4.66 -11.12 14.63
CA SER A 96 -5.58 -11.98 15.40
C SER A 96 -6.37 -11.24 16.46
N THR A 97 -5.99 -10.00 16.81
CA THR A 97 -6.62 -9.24 17.89
C THR A 97 -7.54 -8.14 17.34
N ALA A 98 -8.55 -7.74 18.12
CA ALA A 98 -9.43 -6.63 17.74
C ALA A 98 -8.68 -5.30 17.73
N GLU A 99 -7.83 -5.07 18.73
CA GLU A 99 -7.00 -3.88 18.84
C GLU A 99 -6.01 -3.75 17.67
N GLY A 100 -5.31 -4.83 17.32
CA GLY A 100 -4.39 -4.81 16.18
C GLY A 100 -5.09 -4.58 14.84
N LYS A 101 -6.31 -5.12 14.65
CA LYS A 101 -7.13 -4.81 13.46
C LYS A 101 -7.55 -3.34 13.41
N GLU A 102 -7.92 -2.76 14.55
CA GLU A 102 -8.27 -1.33 14.62
C GLU A 102 -7.06 -0.44 14.35
N TYR A 103 -5.90 -0.77 14.93
CA TYR A 103 -4.63 -0.12 14.59
C TYR A 103 -4.37 -0.18 13.08
N LEU A 104 -4.51 -1.36 12.46
CA LEU A 104 -4.31 -1.52 11.03
C LEU A 104 -5.27 -0.69 10.18
N ARG A 105 -6.52 -0.56 10.62
CA ARG A 105 -7.52 0.25 9.94
C ARG A 105 -7.12 1.72 9.92
N VAL A 106 -6.74 2.29 11.07
CA VAL A 106 -6.33 3.70 11.18
C VAL A 106 -4.98 3.93 10.48
N TYR A 107 -4.02 3.03 10.67
CA TYR A 107 -2.70 3.09 10.02
C TYR A 107 -2.80 3.02 8.50
N ALA A 108 -3.57 2.07 7.96
CA ALA A 108 -3.75 1.94 6.53
C ALA A 108 -4.45 3.15 5.91
N LEU A 109 -5.48 3.70 6.57
CA LEU A 109 -6.14 4.93 6.11
C LEU A 109 -5.14 6.10 6.00
N ALA A 110 -4.31 6.29 7.04
CA ALA A 110 -3.29 7.33 7.03
C ALA A 110 -2.27 7.14 5.90
N GLU A 111 -1.77 5.91 5.69
CA GLU A 111 -0.81 5.60 4.63
C GLU A 111 -1.40 5.68 3.21
N ILE A 112 -2.69 5.39 3.06
CA ILE A 112 -3.43 5.60 1.81
C ILE A 112 -3.50 7.09 1.49
N ASN A 113 -3.95 7.92 2.44
CA ASN A 113 -4.06 9.36 2.22
C ASN A 113 -2.69 10.01 1.94
N LYS A 114 -1.63 9.59 2.64
CA LYS A 114 -0.25 10.03 2.31
C LYS A 114 0.13 9.68 0.87
N ALA A 115 -0.22 8.48 0.41
CA ALA A 115 0.11 8.03 -0.94
C ALA A 115 -0.68 8.83 -2.01
N LEU A 116 -1.96 9.11 -1.77
CA LEU A 116 -2.82 9.92 -2.65
C LEU A 116 -2.29 11.35 -2.76
N LEU A 117 -2.09 12.03 -1.64
CA LEU A 117 -1.57 13.41 -1.60
C LEU A 117 -0.22 13.54 -2.33
N LYS A 118 0.66 12.55 -2.19
CA LYS A 118 1.96 12.54 -2.86
C LYS A 118 1.86 12.48 -4.39
N VAL A 119 0.89 11.75 -4.95
CA VAL A 119 0.77 11.61 -6.41
C VAL A 119 0.05 12.79 -7.05
N GLU A 120 -0.79 13.49 -6.29
CA GLU A 120 -1.48 14.68 -6.76
C GLU A 120 -0.64 15.95 -6.74
N GLY A 121 0.56 15.90 -6.14
CA GLY A 121 1.39 17.09 -5.95
C GLY A 121 0.82 18.02 -4.87
N HIS A 122 0.05 17.49 -3.91
CA HIS A 122 -0.19 18.15 -2.63
C HIS A 122 1.11 18.12 -1.81
N ASP A 123 2.13 18.80 -2.32
CA ASP A 123 3.33 19.14 -1.58
C ASP A 123 2.89 19.96 -0.39
N HIS A 124 3.16 19.47 0.82
CA HIS A 124 3.01 20.23 2.05
C HIS A 124 3.96 21.43 2.03
N HIS A 125 3.59 22.49 1.32
CA HIS A 125 3.93 23.84 1.76
C HIS A 125 3.07 24.10 2.99
N ALA A 126 3.54 23.60 4.14
CA ALA A 126 3.19 24.22 5.40
C ALA A 126 3.54 25.70 5.26
N GLU A 127 2.53 26.55 5.33
CA GLU A 127 2.65 28.00 5.40
C GLU A 127 3.36 28.36 6.72
N ASP A 128 4.68 28.26 6.74
CA ASP A 128 5.51 29.05 7.65
C ASP A 128 5.65 30.44 7.02
N HIS A 129 4.60 31.24 7.17
CA HIS A 129 4.65 32.67 6.91
C HIS A 129 5.39 33.37 8.06
N ASP A 130 6.46 34.06 7.66
CA ASP A 130 7.02 35.27 8.27
C ASP A 130 7.98 35.10 9.47
N ALA A 131 9.22 34.70 9.16
CA ALA A 131 10.40 35.14 9.89
C ALA A 131 11.21 36.11 9.02
N ASP A 132 10.97 37.40 9.25
CA ASP A 132 11.73 38.53 8.75
C ASP A 132 13.21 38.47 9.17
N ALA A 133 14.08 38.94 8.28
CA ALA A 133 15.47 39.38 8.47
C ALA A 133 16.56 38.34 8.84
N ASP A 134 17.48 38.06 7.91
CA ASP A 134 18.70 38.88 7.70
C ASP A 134 19.73 38.12 6.84
N HIS A 135 20.20 38.77 5.78
CA HIS A 135 21.19 38.26 4.84
C HIS A 135 22.61 38.59 5.34
N GLY A 136 23.18 37.69 6.15
CA GLY A 136 24.61 37.67 6.47
C GLY A 136 25.38 36.73 5.53
N LYS A 137 25.85 37.28 4.41
CA LYS A 137 26.69 36.60 3.42
C LYS A 137 28.15 36.76 3.81
N ASP A 138 28.86 35.70 4.20
CA ASP A 138 30.33 35.69 4.19
C ASP A 138 30.92 34.32 3.84
N HIS A 139 31.71 34.31 2.78
CA HIS A 139 32.52 33.20 2.30
C HIS A 139 33.88 33.17 3.02
N ALA A 140 34.36 31.99 3.42
CA ALA A 140 35.80 31.72 3.44
C ALA A 140 36.11 30.21 3.36
N LYS A 141 36.99 29.88 2.41
CA LYS A 141 37.62 28.58 2.18
C LYS A 141 38.66 28.29 3.27
N ASP A 142 38.87 27.01 3.61
CA ASP A 142 40.24 26.50 3.79
C ASP A 142 40.33 24.99 3.49
N LYS A 143 41.48 24.59 2.94
CA LYS A 143 41.84 23.27 2.42
C LYS A 143 42.79 22.55 3.38
N GLY A 144 42.73 21.22 3.34
CA GLY A 144 43.79 20.30 3.80
C GLY A 144 43.35 19.49 5.02
N LYS A 145 43.68 18.21 5.20
CA LYS A 145 44.79 17.41 4.67
C LYS A 145 44.47 15.93 4.96
N LYS A 146 44.85 15.03 4.04
CA LYS A 146 44.84 13.55 4.17
C LYS A 146 45.74 13.06 5.31
N HIS A 147 45.47 11.84 5.84
CA HIS A 147 46.40 10.71 6.15
C HIS A 147 45.50 9.58 6.75
N ALA A 148 45.28 8.44 6.09
CA ALA A 148 46.10 7.22 5.94
C ALA A 148 45.96 6.19 7.10
N ASP A 149 45.56 4.97 6.69
CA ASP A 149 45.76 3.62 7.26
C ASP A 149 45.61 3.31 8.76
N ALA A 150 44.72 2.34 9.05
CA ALA A 150 45.03 1.19 9.91
C ALA A 150 44.03 0.05 9.64
N ASP A 151 44.53 -1.05 9.10
CA ASP A 151 43.95 -2.40 9.23
C ASP A 151 43.79 -2.77 10.72
N ASP A 152 42.65 -3.37 11.11
CA ASP A 152 42.72 -4.60 11.90
C ASP A 152 41.43 -5.42 11.81
N LYS A 153 41.64 -6.73 11.74
CA LYS A 153 40.62 -7.78 11.70
C LYS A 153 40.11 -8.02 13.12
N HIS A 154 38.80 -8.22 13.26
CA HIS A 154 38.33 -9.15 14.29
C HIS A 154 37.19 -10.00 13.77
N ALA A 155 37.53 -11.27 13.52
CA ALA A 155 36.60 -12.36 13.49
C ALA A 155 36.04 -12.59 14.91
N GLY A 156 34.79 -13.05 14.97
CA GLY A 156 34.24 -13.74 16.13
C GLY A 156 33.00 -13.07 16.70
N LYS A 157 31.82 -13.58 16.35
CA LYS A 157 31.11 -14.58 17.17
C LYS A 157 29.61 -14.44 16.93
N SER A 158 29.08 -15.42 16.23
CA SER A 158 27.65 -15.71 16.19
C SER A 158 27.15 -15.88 17.62
N ALA A 159 26.41 -14.90 18.12
CA ALA A 159 25.53 -15.09 19.26
C ALA A 159 24.12 -15.13 18.68
N ALA A 160 23.62 -16.35 18.43
CA ALA A 160 22.20 -16.59 18.38
C ALA A 160 21.67 -16.35 19.80
N GLY A 161 21.29 -15.10 20.07
CA GLY A 161 20.46 -14.78 21.22
C GLY A 161 19.08 -15.32 20.93
N GLU A 162 18.61 -16.25 21.75
CA GLU A 162 17.19 -16.58 21.84
C GLU A 162 16.43 -15.27 22.07
N PRO A 163 15.36 -14.97 21.31
CA PRO A 163 14.58 -13.77 21.58
C PRO A 163 13.92 -13.96 22.95
N GLU A 164 14.32 -13.11 23.89
CA GLU A 164 13.67 -13.03 25.18
C GLU A 164 12.17 -12.85 24.98
N HIS A 165 11.36 -13.52 25.81
CA HIS A 165 9.92 -13.33 25.89
C HIS A 165 9.62 -11.94 26.48
N GLY A 166 10.00 -10.89 25.76
CA GLY A 166 9.45 -9.56 25.96
C GLY A 166 7.96 -9.62 25.65
N GLU A 167 7.15 -9.05 26.53
CA GLU A 167 5.74 -8.83 26.29
C GLU A 167 5.58 -8.18 24.91
N VAL A 168 4.87 -8.85 23.99
CA VAL A 168 4.63 -8.31 22.65
C VAL A 168 3.69 -7.12 22.82
N VAL A 169 4.27 -5.92 22.89
CA VAL A 169 3.53 -4.67 22.92
C VAL A 169 2.83 -4.52 21.57
N LEU A 170 1.51 -4.70 21.56
CA LEU A 170 0.70 -4.47 20.37
C LEU A 170 0.68 -2.97 20.07
N PRO A 171 0.82 -2.57 18.79
CA PRO A 171 0.69 -1.17 18.41
C PRO A 171 -0.75 -0.68 18.64
N SER A 172 -0.91 0.52 19.20
CA SER A 172 -2.23 1.10 19.47
C SER A 172 -2.67 2.04 18.35
N ALA A 173 -3.96 2.03 18.03
CA ALA A 173 -4.56 2.96 17.08
C ALA A 173 -4.39 4.43 17.48
N ALA A 174 -4.29 4.72 18.78
CA ALA A 174 -4.10 6.07 19.31
C ALA A 174 -2.73 6.68 18.93
N ASP A 175 -1.74 5.84 18.62
CA ASP A 175 -0.38 6.29 18.26
C ASP A 175 -0.26 6.67 16.78
N VAL A 176 -1.28 6.38 15.97
CA VAL A 176 -1.29 6.70 14.55
C VAL A 176 -1.62 8.17 14.35
N ILE A 177 -0.70 8.93 13.75
CA ILE A 177 -0.96 10.31 13.34
C ILE A 177 -1.97 10.29 12.18
N PRO A 178 -3.19 10.86 12.36
CA PRO A 178 -4.20 10.86 11.31
C PRO A 178 -3.76 11.77 10.15
N VAL A 179 -4.10 11.36 8.93
CA VAL A 179 -3.81 12.13 7.71
C VAL A 179 -5.13 12.41 7.03
N LYS A 180 -5.49 13.70 6.97
CA LYS A 180 -6.66 14.15 6.23
C LYS A 180 -6.37 14.03 4.73
N GLY A 181 -7.28 13.42 4.00
CA GLY A 181 -7.16 13.24 2.57
C GLY A 181 -8.49 12.81 1.94
N PRO A 182 -8.45 12.37 0.68
CA PRO A 182 -9.64 12.04 -0.12
C PRO A 182 -10.44 10.86 0.45
N ALA A 183 -9.76 9.90 1.09
CA ALA A 183 -10.44 8.88 1.87
C ALA A 183 -10.70 9.39 3.30
N SER A 184 -11.96 9.49 3.68
CA SER A 184 -12.36 9.91 5.03
C SER A 184 -12.42 8.76 6.02
N ASP A 185 -12.63 7.52 5.55
CA ASP A 185 -12.64 6.34 6.40
C ASP A 185 -12.30 5.06 5.63
N LEU A 186 -11.86 4.02 6.35
CA LEU A 186 -11.57 2.69 5.83
C LEU A 186 -12.34 1.62 6.61
N PHE A 187 -13.10 0.81 5.89
CA PHE A 187 -13.95 -0.25 6.43
C PHE A 187 -13.38 -1.63 6.12
N PHE A 188 -13.32 -2.48 7.14
CA PHE A 188 -12.97 -3.89 7.02
C PHE A 188 -14.27 -4.70 6.98
N ASN A 189 -14.89 -4.77 5.80
CA ASN A 189 -16.19 -5.43 5.61
C ASN A 189 -16.10 -6.92 5.95
N ASN A 190 -14.99 -7.57 5.59
CA ASN A 190 -14.67 -8.94 5.96
C ASN A 190 -13.15 -9.08 6.10
N PHE A 191 -12.67 -9.62 7.22
CA PHE A 191 -11.23 -9.79 7.47
C PHE A 191 -10.97 -11.17 8.08
N VAL A 192 -10.61 -12.12 7.22
CA VAL A 192 -10.44 -13.52 7.57
C VAL A 192 -8.96 -13.88 7.52
N VAL A 193 -8.47 -14.43 8.62
CA VAL A 193 -7.11 -14.97 8.75
C VAL A 193 -7.16 -16.47 8.56
N GLN A 194 -6.30 -17.02 7.70
CA GLN A 194 -6.23 -18.44 7.37
C GLN A 194 -4.81 -18.95 7.58
N LYS A 195 -4.70 -20.14 8.18
CA LYS A 195 -3.44 -20.77 8.63
C LYS A 195 -3.09 -22.02 7.84
#